data_AF-A0A351KAL3-F1
#
_entry.id   AF-A0A351KAL3-F1
#
_cell.length_a   1.000
_cell.length_b   1.000
_cell.length_c   1.000
_cell.angle_alpha   90.00
_cell.angle_beta   90.00
_cell.angle_gamma   90.00
#
_symmetry.space_group_name_H-M   'P 1'
#
loop_
_entity.id
_entity.type
_entity.pdbx_description
1 polymer ?
#
loop_
_entity_poly.entity_id
_entity_poly.type
_entity_poly.pdbx_seq_one_letter_code
_entity_poly.pdbx_strand_id
1 'polypeptide(L)'
;MSEFSSATVGDAVLYAPPPETPKLHPREWVKENLFSSPFNSVLTFVTTIILLAVFRGFLSFIFNPVRQWDSTATNMQLFMTRAYPDEQYIRVWFCVAVILILTGVSMAVWRAGSAMPVAGVGHRLLATGALLALLA
;
A
#
# COMPACT_ATOMS: atom_id res chain seq x y z
N MET A 1 -55.09 -24.68 19.35
CA MET A 1 -55.36 -23.26 19.03
C MET A 1 -54.66 -22.44 20.10
N SER A 2 -53.85 -21.45 19.67
CA SER A 2 -53.46 -20.20 20.39
C SER A 2 -53.12 -20.33 21.89
N GLU A 3 -51.88 -20.17 22.33
CA GLU A 3 -51.34 -18.85 22.72
C GLU A 3 -49.80 -18.87 22.65
N PHE A 4 -49.20 -18.26 21.62
CA PHE A 4 -47.82 -17.76 21.67
C PHE A 4 -47.90 -16.23 21.69
N SER A 5 -47.97 -15.67 22.90
CA SER A 5 -47.87 -14.24 23.22
C SER A 5 -46.92 -14.21 24.42
N SER A 6 -45.73 -13.61 24.41
CA SER A 6 -45.33 -12.32 23.89
C SER A 6 -43.80 -12.29 23.89
N ALA A 7 -43.17 -12.67 22.78
CA ALA A 7 -41.80 -12.21 22.53
C ALA A 7 -41.94 -10.84 21.88
N THR A 8 -41.87 -9.79 22.70
CA THR A 8 -41.79 -8.42 22.20
C THR A 8 -40.65 -8.34 21.21
N VAL A 9 -41.06 -7.99 19.99
CA VAL A 9 -40.26 -7.68 18.81
C VAL A 9 -38.97 -6.99 19.21
N GLY A 10 -37.89 -7.49 18.61
CA GLY A 10 -36.52 -7.14 18.88
C GLY A 10 -36.28 -5.67 19.17
N ASP A 11 -35.32 -5.49 20.07
CA ASP A 11 -34.54 -4.28 20.28
C ASP A 11 -33.91 -3.85 18.94
N ALA A 12 -34.74 -3.31 18.05
CA ALA A 12 -34.32 -2.64 16.85
C ALA A 12 -33.72 -1.33 17.35
N VAL A 13 -32.41 -1.34 17.57
CA VAL A 13 -31.61 -0.12 17.64
C VAL A 13 -32.03 0.70 16.43
N LEU A 14 -32.86 1.72 16.67
CA LEU A 14 -33.32 2.61 15.62
C LEU A 14 -32.06 3.25 15.07
N TYR A 15 -31.63 2.78 13.90
CA TYR A 15 -30.56 3.41 13.14
C TYR A 15 -31.08 4.80 12.77
N ALA A 16 -30.78 5.78 13.61
CA ALA A 16 -30.98 7.17 13.26
C ALA A 16 -30.10 7.42 12.02
N PRO A 17 -30.67 7.90 10.90
CA PRO A 17 -29.85 8.27 9.77
C PRO A 17 -28.79 9.28 10.26
N PRO A 18 -27.53 9.18 9.77
CA PRO A 18 -26.50 10.14 10.14
C PRO A 18 -27.02 11.57 9.95
N PRO A 19 -26.75 12.50 10.89
CA PRO A 19 -27.28 13.85 10.82
C PRO A 19 -26.94 14.44 9.45
N GLU A 20 -27.96 14.94 8.76
CA GLU A 20 -27.79 15.56 7.45
C GLU A 20 -26.90 16.80 7.61
N THR A 21 -25.63 16.68 7.21
CA THR A 21 -24.73 17.83 7.21
C THR A 21 -25.24 18.81 6.15
N PRO A 22 -25.50 20.08 6.52
CA PRO A 22 -25.90 21.08 5.52
C PRO A 22 -24.83 21.15 4.44
N LYS A 23 -25.23 20.88 3.19
CA LYS A 23 -24.36 21.05 2.01
C LYS A 23 -24.21 22.55 1.75
N LEU A 24 -23.36 23.19 2.54
CA LEU A 24 -23.08 24.61 2.43
C LEU A 24 -22.39 24.91 1.11
N HIS A 25 -22.66 26.10 0.57
CA HIS A 25 -21.90 26.59 -0.58
C HIS A 25 -20.41 26.72 -0.18
N PRO A 26 -19.42 26.45 -1.07
CA PRO A 26 -18.01 26.37 -0.67
C PRO A 26 -17.49 27.59 0.11
N ARG A 27 -17.94 28.80 -0.23
CA ARG A 27 -17.58 30.03 0.49
C ARG A 27 -18.12 30.06 1.92
N GLU A 28 -19.35 29.63 2.13
CA GLU A 28 -19.98 29.59 3.46
C GLU A 28 -19.33 28.52 4.31
N TRP A 29 -19.01 27.37 3.72
CA TRP A 29 -18.24 26.32 4.40
C TRP A 29 -16.88 26.83 4.90
N VAL A 30 -16.12 27.55 4.07
CA VAL A 30 -14.81 28.10 4.48
C VAL A 30 -14.96 29.06 5.65
N LYS A 31 -15.96 29.94 5.62
CA LYS A 31 -16.20 30.89 6.71
C LYS A 31 -16.54 30.18 8.02
N GLU A 32 -17.46 29.21 7.98
CA GLU A 32 -17.90 28.49 9.18
C GLU A 32 -16.82 27.56 9.76
N ASN A 33 -15.95 26.98 8.91
CA ASN A 33 -14.95 26.01 9.39
C ASN A 33 -13.59 26.64 9.72
N LEU A 34 -13.12 27.62 8.93
CA LEU A 34 -11.79 28.21 9.12
C LEU A 34 -11.84 29.55 9.87
N PHE A 35 -12.92 30.32 9.73
CA PHE A 35 -13.01 31.71 10.22
C PHE A 35 -14.17 31.94 11.21
N SER A 36 -14.65 30.89 11.88
CA SER A 36 -15.80 30.96 12.80
C SER A 36 -15.57 31.85 14.03
N SER A 37 -14.32 32.08 14.43
CA SER A 37 -13.96 32.95 15.55
C SER A 37 -12.70 33.76 15.25
N PRO A 38 -12.45 34.87 15.98
CA PRO A 38 -11.21 35.64 15.83
C PRO A 38 -9.95 34.80 16.10
N PHE A 39 -10.01 33.88 17.08
CA PHE A 39 -8.92 32.95 17.36
C PHE A 39 -8.68 31.99 16.19
N ASN A 40 -9.74 31.37 15.65
CA ASN A 40 -9.64 30.48 14.49
C ASN A 40 -9.13 31.21 13.25
N SER A 41 -9.50 32.49 13.10
CA SER A 41 -9.01 33.34 12.02
C SER A 41 -7.49 33.55 12.13
N VAL A 42 -6.98 33.92 13.31
CA VAL A 42 -5.53 34.06 13.55
C VAL A 42 -4.82 32.72 13.32
N LEU A 43 -5.36 31.63 13.85
CA LEU A 43 -4.79 30.28 13.67
C LEU A 43 -4.72 29.89 12.19
N THR A 44 -5.75 30.19 11.41
CA THR A 44 -5.79 29.94 9.97
C THR A 44 -4.70 30.73 9.24
N PHE A 45 -4.51 32.01 9.58
CA PHE A 45 -3.44 32.82 8.98
C PHE A 45 -2.05 32.29 9.32
N VAL A 46 -1.78 32.01 10.59
CA VAL A 46 -0.48 31.47 11.04
C VAL A 46 -0.19 30.14 10.36
N THR A 47 -1.17 29.22 10.35
CA THR A 47 -1.04 27.91 9.70
C THR A 47 -0.80 28.05 8.20
N THR A 48 -1.50 28.97 7.54
CA THR A 48 -1.31 29.24 6.11
C THR A 48 0.12 29.72 5.84
N ILE A 49 0.65 30.64 6.65
CA ILE A 49 2.03 31.11 6.50
C ILE A 49 3.02 29.96 6.68
N ILE A 50 2.82 29.11 7.70
CA ILE A 50 3.66 27.94 7.94
C ILE A 50 3.61 26.99 6.74
N LEU A 51 2.41 26.69 6.22
CA LEU A 51 2.23 25.83 5.05
C LEU A 51 2.94 26.39 3.82
N LEU A 52 2.84 27.70 3.58
CA LEU A 52 3.54 28.36 2.48
C LEU A 52 5.07 28.30 2.65
N ALA A 53 5.58 28.46 3.87
CA ALA A 53 7.00 28.33 4.16
C ALA A 53 7.50 26.89 3.93
N VAL A 54 6.76 25.89 4.42
CA VAL A 54 7.06 24.47 4.20
C VAL A 54 6.99 24.13 2.71
N PHE A 55 5.95 24.57 2.01
CA PHE A 55 5.79 24.33 0.58
C PHE A 55 6.94 24.95 -0.22
N ARG A 56 7.31 26.20 0.09
CA ARG A 56 8.47 26.86 -0.53
C ARG A 56 9.77 26.11 -0.25
N GLY A 57 9.99 25.68 1.00
CA GLY A 57 11.16 24.90 1.38
C GLY A 57 11.22 23.55 0.65
N PHE A 58 10.08 22.88 0.54
CA PHE A 58 9.94 21.62 -0.18
C PHE A 58 10.23 21.78 -1.68
N LEU A 59 9.66 22.79 -2.33
CA LEU A 59 9.98 23.09 -3.74
C LEU A 59 11.45 23.44 -3.91
N SER A 60 12.02 24.26 -3.03
CA SER A 60 13.45 24.60 -3.06
C SER A 60 14.34 23.37 -2.87
N PHE A 61 13.89 22.37 -2.11
CA PHE A 61 14.61 21.11 -1.91
C PHE A 61 14.53 20.23 -3.16
N ILE A 62 13.34 20.05 -3.74
CA ILE A 62 13.14 19.24 -4.95
C ILE A 62 13.93 19.82 -6.13
N PHE A 63 13.79 21.13 -6.37
CA PHE A 63 14.40 21.80 -7.50
C PHE A 63 15.82 22.32 -7.20
N ASN A 64 16.45 21.88 -6.11
CA ASN A 64 17.82 22.28 -5.81
C ASN A 64 18.77 21.67 -6.86
N PRO A 65 19.57 22.46 -7.58
CA PRO A 65 20.51 21.93 -8.58
C PRO A 65 21.61 21.04 -7.97
N VAL A 66 21.87 21.15 -6.66
CA VAL A 66 22.79 20.26 -5.93
C VAL A 66 22.19 18.86 -5.74
N ARG A 67 20.86 18.71 -5.77
CA ARG A 67 20.17 17.43 -5.62
C ARG A 67 20.10 16.71 -6.97
N GLN A 68 20.99 15.74 -7.14
CA GLN A 68 21.04 14.87 -8.31
C GLN A 68 20.09 13.68 -8.14
N TRP A 69 18.81 13.88 -8.46
CA TRP A 69 17.80 12.81 -8.40
C TRP A 69 18.11 11.65 -9.35
N ASP A 70 18.80 11.94 -10.46
CA ASP A 70 19.24 10.93 -11.42
C ASP A 70 20.22 9.93 -10.82
N SER A 71 21.04 10.34 -9.84
CA SER A 71 22.03 9.46 -9.20
C SER A 71 21.38 8.24 -8.53
N THR A 72 20.12 8.34 -8.09
CA THR A 72 19.38 7.19 -7.55
C THR A 72 18.98 6.21 -8.65
N ALA A 73 18.51 6.71 -9.81
CA ALA A 73 18.10 5.89 -10.94
C ALA A 73 19.29 5.24 -11.66
N THR A 74 20.39 5.98 -11.84
CA THR A 74 21.59 5.47 -12.52
C THR A 74 22.38 4.47 -11.65
N ASN A 75 22.21 4.52 -10.33
CA ASN A 75 22.92 3.62 -9.39
C ASN A 75 21.96 2.70 -8.64
N MET A 76 20.82 2.31 -9.23
CA MET A 76 19.86 1.39 -8.60
C MET A 76 20.53 0.08 -8.14
N GLN A 77 21.52 -0.39 -8.90
CA GLN A 77 22.36 -1.52 -8.53
C GLN A 77 23.01 -1.31 -7.16
N LEU A 78 23.69 -0.18 -6.93
CA LEU A 78 24.35 0.12 -5.67
C LEU A 78 23.35 0.22 -4.49
N PHE A 79 22.11 0.64 -4.73
CA PHE A 79 21.08 0.66 -3.69
C PHE A 79 20.54 -0.73 -3.34
N MET A 80 20.41 -1.62 -4.32
CA MET A 80 19.81 -2.95 -4.13
C MET A 80 20.81 -4.01 -3.68
N THR A 81 22.02 -4.00 -4.24
CA THR A 81 23.04 -5.03 -4.02
C THR A 81 24.29 -4.49 -3.35
N ARG A 82 24.39 -3.17 -3.14
CA ARG A 82 25.60 -2.51 -2.61
C ARG A 82 26.81 -2.77 -3.52
N ALA A 83 28.01 -2.78 -2.96
CA ALA A 83 29.25 -3.12 -3.66
C ALA A 83 29.40 -4.64 -3.88
N TYR A 84 28.36 -5.31 -4.40
CA TYR A 84 28.45 -6.71 -4.80
C TYR A 84 29.23 -6.81 -6.13
N PRO A 85 30.16 -7.77 -6.30
CA PRO A 85 30.93 -7.90 -7.54
C PRO A 85 30.03 -8.28 -8.73
N ASP A 86 30.16 -7.55 -9.84
CA ASP A 86 29.34 -7.72 -11.06
C ASP A 86 29.40 -9.14 -11.64
N GLU A 87 30.57 -9.75 -11.58
CA GLU A 87 30.84 -11.13 -12.02
C GLU A 87 29.96 -12.18 -11.30
N GLN A 88 29.47 -11.86 -10.10
CA GLN A 88 28.72 -12.79 -9.24
C GLN A 88 27.21 -12.56 -9.26
N TYR A 89 26.70 -11.62 -10.06
CA TYR A 89 25.27 -11.25 -10.07
C TYR A 89 24.35 -12.40 -10.48
N ILE A 90 24.90 -13.39 -11.18
CA ILE A 90 24.17 -14.62 -11.50
C ILE A 90 23.58 -15.30 -10.26
N ARG A 91 24.25 -15.20 -9.11
CA ARG A 91 23.79 -15.76 -7.82
C ARG A 91 22.58 -15.00 -7.29
N VAL A 92 22.59 -13.67 -7.41
CA VAL A 92 21.47 -12.80 -7.00
C VAL A 92 20.25 -13.10 -7.86
N TRP A 93 20.44 -13.15 -9.18
CA TRP A 93 19.36 -13.49 -10.12
C TRP A 93 18.81 -14.90 -9.90
N PHE A 94 19.66 -15.87 -9.56
CA PHE A 94 19.20 -17.21 -9.19
C PHE A 94 18.29 -17.19 -7.97
N CYS A 95 18.67 -16.48 -6.89
CA CYS A 95 17.82 -16.33 -5.71
C CYS A 95 16.48 -15.65 -6.05
N VAL A 96 16.49 -14.59 -6.88
CA VAL A 96 15.27 -13.93 -7.34
C VAL A 96 14.38 -14.89 -8.12
N ALA A 97 14.95 -15.67 -9.04
CA ALA A 97 14.20 -16.68 -9.81
C ALA A 97 13.58 -17.74 -8.88
N VAL A 98 14.33 -18.24 -7.91
CA VAL A 98 13.82 -19.20 -6.91
C VAL A 98 12.66 -18.61 -6.12
N ILE A 99 12.79 -17.37 -5.63
CA ILE A 99 11.71 -16.70 -4.88
C ILE A 99 10.47 -16.54 -5.77
N LEU A 100 10.61 -16.09 -7.02
CA LEU A 100 9.49 -15.91 -7.94
C LEU A 100 8.80 -17.23 -8.28
N ILE A 101 9.57 -18.30 -8.52
CA ILE A 101 9.03 -19.64 -8.77
C ILE A 101 8.26 -20.13 -7.55
N LEU A 102 8.86 -20.05 -6.35
CA LEU A 102 8.19 -20.47 -5.11
C LEU A 102 6.93 -19.65 -4.87
N THR A 103 6.96 -18.33 -5.07
CA THR A 103 5.79 -17.46 -4.93
C THR A 103 4.69 -17.85 -5.94
N GLY A 104 5.05 -18.12 -7.19
CA GLY A 104 4.12 -18.58 -8.22
C GLY A 104 3.49 -19.93 -7.87
N VAL A 105 4.28 -20.88 -7.37
CA VAL A 105 3.79 -22.18 -6.91
C VAL A 105 2.89 -22.02 -5.69
N SER A 106 3.25 -21.19 -4.71
CA SER A 106 2.42 -20.90 -3.54
C SER A 106 1.06 -20.32 -3.93
N MET A 107 1.04 -19.35 -4.86
CA MET A 107 -0.22 -18.79 -5.38
C MET A 107 -1.04 -19.83 -6.14
N ALA A 108 -0.39 -20.67 -6.97
CA ALA A 108 -1.07 -21.73 -7.72
C ALA A 108 -1.72 -22.77 -6.79
N VAL A 109 -1.01 -23.18 -5.74
CA VAL A 109 -1.51 -24.11 -4.71
C VAL A 109 -2.68 -23.48 -3.94
N TRP A 110 -2.56 -22.22 -3.54
CA TRP A 110 -3.65 -21.53 -2.85
C TRP A 110 -4.90 -21.42 -3.74
N ARG A 111 -4.74 -21.09 -5.03
CA ARG A 111 -5.87 -21.02 -5.97
C ARG A 111 -6.48 -22.38 -6.32
N ALA A 112 -5.68 -23.44 -6.33
CA ALA A 112 -6.15 -24.79 -6.66
C ALA A 112 -6.96 -25.43 -5.50
N GLY A 113 -6.91 -24.88 -4.29
CA GLY A 113 -7.51 -25.49 -3.09
C GLY A 113 -6.83 -26.82 -2.73
N SER A 114 -7.38 -27.54 -1.74
CA SER A 114 -6.85 -28.83 -1.24
C SER A 114 -6.83 -29.99 -2.26
N ALA A 115 -7.08 -29.71 -3.54
CA ALA A 115 -7.15 -30.70 -4.61
C ALA A 115 -5.78 -31.13 -5.17
N MET A 116 -4.68 -30.43 -4.85
CA MET A 116 -3.35 -30.83 -5.31
C MET A 116 -2.56 -31.56 -4.22
N PRO A 117 -2.20 -32.85 -4.42
CA PRO A 117 -1.30 -33.53 -3.51
C PRO A 117 0.06 -32.84 -3.60
N VAL A 118 0.49 -32.25 -2.49
CA VAL A 118 1.74 -31.49 -2.37
C VAL A 118 2.95 -32.32 -2.85
N ALA A 119 2.89 -33.63 -2.66
CA ALA A 119 3.88 -34.60 -3.15
C ALA A 119 3.99 -34.65 -4.70
N GLY A 120 2.88 -34.49 -5.43
CA GLY A 120 2.85 -34.51 -6.89
C GLY A 120 3.46 -33.25 -7.51
N VAL A 121 3.28 -32.10 -6.87
CA VAL A 121 3.94 -30.85 -7.25
C VAL A 121 5.44 -30.94 -6.98
N GLY A 122 5.83 -31.47 -5.82
CA GLY A 122 7.23 -31.70 -5.47
C GLY A 122 7.95 -32.62 -6.47
N HIS A 123 7.35 -33.74 -6.85
CA HIS A 123 7.95 -34.66 -7.81
C HIS A 123 8.13 -34.06 -9.21
N ARG A 124 7.15 -33.28 -9.68
CA ARG A 124 7.24 -32.57 -10.97
C ARG A 124 8.34 -31.52 -10.95
N LEU A 125 8.46 -30.75 -9.87
CA LEU A 125 9.53 -29.77 -9.70
C LEU A 125 10.91 -30.43 -9.67
N LEU A 126 11.07 -31.53 -8.93
CA LEU A 126 12.31 -32.32 -8.87
C LEU A 126 12.68 -32.89 -10.25
N ALA A 127 11.70 -33.42 -11.00
CA ALA A 127 11.94 -33.95 -12.34
C ALA A 127 12.39 -32.85 -13.32
N THR A 128 11.77 -31.67 -13.32
CA THR A 128 12.22 -30.54 -14.13
C THR A 128 13.61 -30.04 -13.73
N GLY A 129 13.90 -29.98 -12.41
CA GLY A 129 15.23 -29.60 -11.93
C GLY A 129 16.32 -30.58 -12.35
N ALA A 130 16.05 -31.88 -12.26
CA ALA A 130 16.97 -32.93 -12.70
C ALA A 130 17.20 -32.91 -14.21
N LEU A 131 16.15 -32.67 -15.02
CA LEU A 131 16.27 -32.54 -16.47
C LEU A 131 17.14 -31.34 -16.86
N LEU A 132 16.92 -30.19 -16.24
CA LEU A 132 17.73 -29.00 -16.49
C LEU A 132 19.20 -29.21 -16.09
N ALA A 133 19.45 -29.95 -15.01
CA ALA A 133 20.81 -30.28 -14.57
C ALA A 133 21.53 -31.28 -15.49
N LEU A 134 20.80 -32.14 -16.22
CA LEU A 134 21.38 -33.06 -17.22
C LEU A 134 21.63 -32.40 -18.57
N LEU A 135 20.98 -31.28 -18.87
CA LEU A 135 21.10 -30.54 -20.13
C LEU A 135 22.09 -29.37 -20.07
N ALA A 136 22.55 -29.00 -18.88
CA ALA A 136 23.57 -27.97 -18.64
C ALA A 136 24.98 -28.58 -18.58
#